data_AF-A0A496UPN7-F1
#
_entry.id   AF-A0A496UPN7-F1
#
_cell.length_a   1.000
_cell.length_b   1.000
_cell.length_c   1.000
_cell.angle_alpha   90.00
_cell.angle_beta   90.00
_cell.angle_gamma   90.00
#
_symmetry.space_group_name_H-M   'P 1'
#
loop_
_entity.id
_entity.type
_entity.pdbx_description
1 polymer ?
#
loop_
_entity_poly.entity_id
_entity_poly.type
_entity_poly.pdbx_seq_one_letter_code
_entity_poly.pdbx_strand_id
1 'polypeptide(L)'
;HPLQFLEYPDWLWSLQSSHNGEPNRVRLPEYESLLAGMGFQDVEIEVVETFPRELLTEMRPRLDPRFRRLSDEDLEPAVFVVACRVP
;
A
#
# COMPACT_ATOMS: atom_id res chain seq x y z
N HIS A 1 2.66 -6.18 -14.70
CA HIS A 1 1.27 -6.10 -14.20
C HIS A 1 1.21 -5.02 -13.10
N PRO A 2 0.14 -4.23 -12.92
CA PRO A 2 0.10 -3.12 -11.96
C PRO A 2 0.51 -3.49 -10.53
N LEU A 3 0.26 -4.72 -10.07
CA LEU A 3 0.60 -5.20 -8.72
C LEU A 3 1.93 -5.96 -8.60
N GLN A 4 2.71 -6.05 -9.68
CA GLN A 4 3.93 -6.86 -9.70
C GLN A 4 4.97 -6.41 -8.66
N PHE A 5 5.00 -5.13 -8.33
CA PHE A 5 5.89 -4.56 -7.32
C PHE A 5 5.61 -5.09 -5.89
N LEU A 6 4.45 -5.72 -5.65
CA LEU A 6 4.09 -6.37 -4.39
C LEU A 6 4.49 -7.86 -4.34
N GLU A 7 4.99 -8.44 -5.43
CA GLU A 7 5.40 -9.85 -5.47
C GLU A 7 6.77 -10.08 -4.81
N TYR A 8 7.62 -9.06 -4.81
CA TYR A 8 9.01 -9.19 -4.39
C TYR A 8 9.18 -9.00 -2.88
N PRO A 9 10.04 -9.81 -2.22
CA PRO A 9 10.46 -9.56 -0.85
C PRO A 9 11.10 -8.18 -0.67
N ASP A 10 10.98 -7.60 0.52
CA ASP A 10 11.45 -6.25 0.82
C ASP A 10 12.94 -6.04 0.52
N TRP A 11 13.79 -7.03 0.80
CA TRP A 11 15.23 -6.95 0.49
C TRP A 11 15.50 -6.88 -1.02
N LEU A 12 14.77 -7.67 -1.81
CA LEU A 12 14.98 -7.75 -3.26
C LEU A 12 14.48 -6.48 -3.93
N TRP A 13 13.30 -6.04 -3.51
CA TRP A 13 12.75 -4.78 -3.95
C TRP A 13 13.66 -3.62 -3.58
N SER A 14 14.17 -3.56 -2.34
CA SER A 14 15.12 -2.53 -1.94
C SER A 14 16.36 -2.52 -2.85
N LEU A 15 16.91 -3.67 -3.23
CA LEU A 15 18.03 -3.71 -4.18
C LEU A 15 17.65 -3.21 -5.58
N GLN A 16 16.42 -3.47 -6.04
CA GLN A 16 15.91 -3.02 -7.34
C GLN A 16 15.55 -1.53 -7.35
N SER A 17 15.02 -1.03 -6.23
CA SER A 17 14.30 0.25 -6.14
C SER A 17 15.05 1.34 -5.40
N SER A 18 16.10 1.01 -4.65
CA SER A 18 16.85 2.02 -3.91
C SER A 18 17.43 3.02 -4.91
N HIS A 19 17.09 4.30 -4.74
CA HIS A 19 17.51 5.44 -5.56
C HIS A 19 16.70 5.71 -6.84
N ASN A 20 15.58 5.00 -7.07
CA ASN A 20 14.62 5.31 -8.14
C ASN A 20 13.30 5.81 -7.54
N GLY A 21 12.64 6.79 -8.19
CA GLY A 21 11.31 7.24 -7.81
C GLY A 21 10.27 6.17 -8.14
N GLU A 22 9.97 5.30 -7.18
CA GLU A 22 9.20 4.08 -7.40
C GLU A 22 7.86 4.02 -6.65
N PRO A 23 6.94 3.13 -7.08
CA PRO A 23 5.65 2.95 -6.42
C PRO A 23 5.83 2.62 -4.94
N ASN A 24 5.19 3.40 -4.09
CA ASN A 24 5.16 3.13 -2.66
C ASN A 24 4.49 1.77 -2.43
N ARG A 25 5.12 0.90 -1.61
CA ARG A 25 4.59 -0.42 -1.22
C ARG A 25 3.81 -0.41 0.08
N VAL A 26 3.84 0.71 0.81
CA VAL A 26 3.03 0.92 2.02
C VAL A 26 1.56 0.88 1.61
N ARG A 27 0.77 0.04 2.28
CA ARG A 27 -0.69 -0.05 2.06
C ARG A 27 -1.46 0.83 3.05
N LEU A 28 -2.75 1.00 2.82
CA LEU A 28 -3.61 1.90 3.61
C LEU A 28 -3.53 1.63 5.14
N PRO A 29 -3.61 0.38 5.65
CA PRO A 29 -3.53 0.14 7.10
C PRO A 29 -2.20 0.54 7.73
N GLU A 30 -1.12 0.45 6.94
CA GLU A 30 0.21 0.85 7.39
C GLU A 30 0.29 2.39 7.48
N TYR A 31 -0.36 3.11 6.57
CA TYR A 31 -0.51 4.56 6.66
C TYR A 31 -1.34 4.98 7.86
N GLU A 32 -2.48 4.34 8.10
CA GLU A 32 -3.32 4.60 9.28
C GLU A 32 -2.52 4.43 10.58
N SER A 33 -1.77 3.32 10.68
CA SER A 33 -0.92 3.04 11.84
C SER A 33 0.19 4.07 12.03
N LEU A 34 0.81 4.54 10.94
CA LEU A 34 1.83 5.58 10.98
C LEU A 34 1.24 6.92 11.44
N LEU A 35 0.11 7.34 10.86
CA LEU A 35 -0.53 8.62 11.15
C LEU A 35 -1.02 8.69 12.60
N ALA A 36 -1.55 7.59 13.14
CA ALA A 36 -1.98 7.49 14.54
C ALA A 36 -0.84 7.79 15.54
N GLY A 37 0.41 7.51 15.17
CA GLY A 37 1.59 7.74 16.01
C GLY A 37 2.25 9.11 15.87
N MET A 38 1.85 9.94 14.90
CA MET A 38 2.59 11.14 14.50
C MET A 38 2.06 12.45 15.10
N GLY A 39 0.96 12.42 15.86
CA GLY A 39 0.41 13.61 16.52
C GLY A 39 -0.28 14.60 15.58
N PHE A 40 -0.60 14.19 14.35
CA PHE A 40 -1.42 14.99 13.44
C PHE A 40 -2.84 15.15 13.97
N GLN A 41 -3.47 16.27 13.63
CA GLN A 41 -4.87 16.58 13.94
C GLN A 41 -5.71 16.48 12.66
N ASP A 42 -7.00 16.21 12.81
CA ASP A 42 -7.97 16.18 11.70
C ASP A 42 -7.50 15.29 10.53
N VAL A 43 -7.09 14.04 10.84
CA VAL A 43 -6.61 13.09 9.84
C VAL A 43 -7.78 12.48 9.07
N GLU A 44 -7.81 12.71 7.76
CA GLU A 44 -8.76 12.13 6.83
C GLU A 44 -8.01 11.37 5.74
N ILE A 45 -8.52 10.18 5.39
CA ILE A 45 -7.99 9.38 4.30
C ILE A 45 -9.12 9.05 3.33
N GLU A 46 -8.93 9.39 2.06
CA GLU A 46 -9.89 9.13 0.99
C GLU A 46 -9.26 8.17 -0.03
N VAL A 47 -9.92 7.03 -0.28
CA VAL A 47 -9.54 6.14 -1.37
C VAL A 47 -10.09 6.69 -2.68
N VAL A 48 -9.18 7.02 -3.60
CA VAL A 48 -9.50 7.64 -4.89
C VAL A 48 -9.67 6.58 -5.98
N GLU A 49 -8.84 5.54 -5.95
CA GLU A 49 -8.88 4.44 -6.92
C GLU A 49 -8.65 3.10 -6.24
N THR A 50 -9.34 2.07 -6.72
CA THR A 50 -9.20 0.69 -6.26
C THR A 50 -8.86 -0.25 -7.41
N PHE A 51 -8.04 -1.26 -7.15
CA PHE A 51 -7.86 -2.38 -8.07
C PHE A 51 -9.12 -3.24 -8.15
N PRO A 52 -9.47 -3.81 -9.33
CA PRO A 52 -10.55 -4.77 -9.45
C PRO A 52 -10.29 -6.02 -8.61
N ARG A 53 -11.33 -6.58 -7.99
CA ARG A 53 -11.20 -7.74 -7.10
C ARG A 53 -10.75 -9.00 -7.84
N GLU A 54 -11.12 -9.14 -9.10
CA GLU A 54 -10.69 -10.24 -9.98
C GLU A 54 -9.17 -10.20 -10.16
N LEU A 55 -8.62 -9.00 -10.31
CA LEU A 55 -7.19 -8.75 -10.44
C LEU A 55 -6.44 -9.17 -9.17
N LEU A 56 -6.97 -8.76 -8.01
CA LEU A 56 -6.38 -9.13 -6.71
C LEU A 56 -6.40 -10.64 -6.52
N THR A 57 -7.51 -11.28 -6.86
CA THR A 57 -7.67 -12.74 -6.76
C THR A 57 -6.65 -13.48 -7.63
N GLU A 58 -6.47 -13.03 -8.88
CA GLU A 58 -5.49 -13.62 -9.81
C GLU A 58 -4.04 -13.40 -9.33
N MET A 59 -3.75 -12.25 -8.74
CA MET A 59 -2.39 -11.90 -8.30
C MET A 59 -2.03 -12.48 -6.94
N ARG A 60 -3.00 -12.66 -6.03
CA ARG A 60 -2.81 -13.03 -4.61
C ARG A 60 -1.86 -14.22 -4.40
N PRO A 61 -1.86 -15.30 -5.21
CA PRO A 61 -0.91 -16.41 -5.05
C PRO A 61 0.56 -16.02 -5.22
N ARG A 62 0.85 -14.97 -6.01
CA ARG A 62 2.20 -14.49 -6.35
C ARG A 62 2.71 -13.41 -5.39
N LEU A 63 1.84 -12.81 -4.59
CA LEU A 63 2.21 -11.73 -3.69
C LEU A 63 3.17 -12.21 -2.61
N ASP A 64 4.08 -11.32 -2.20
CA ASP A 64 4.90 -11.55 -1.01
C ASP A 64 3.98 -11.86 0.19
N PRO A 65 4.36 -12.80 1.09
CA PRO A 65 3.53 -13.16 2.24
C PRO A 65 3.03 -11.98 3.08
N ARG A 66 3.77 -10.85 3.11
CA ARG A 66 3.33 -9.60 3.75
C ARG A 66 2.00 -9.09 3.19
N PHE A 67 1.87 -8.97 1.87
CA PHE A 67 0.64 -8.46 1.25
C PHE A 67 -0.40 -9.56 1.06
N ARG A 68 0.03 -10.81 0.86
CA ARG A 68 -0.89 -11.95 0.69
C ARG A 68 -1.78 -12.19 1.92
N ARG A 69 -1.33 -11.77 3.12
CA ARG A 69 -2.07 -11.87 4.37
C ARG A 69 -3.04 -10.71 4.62
N LEU A 70 -2.95 -9.63 3.85
CA LEU A 70 -3.89 -8.53 3.95
C LEU A 70 -5.29 -8.96 3.51
N SER A 71 -6.31 -8.32 4.06
CA SER A 71 -7.69 -8.49 3.57
C SER A 71 -7.80 -7.98 2.13
N ASP A 72 -8.90 -8.30 1.45
CA ASP A 72 -9.13 -7.70 0.12
C ASP A 72 -9.30 -6.18 0.24
N GLU A 73 -10.02 -5.71 1.26
CA GLU A 73 -10.26 -4.29 1.56
C GLU A 73 -8.96 -3.50 1.77
N ASP A 74 -7.95 -4.11 2.40
CA ASP A 74 -6.65 -3.48 2.64
C ASP A 74 -5.73 -3.46 1.40
N LEU A 75 -6.02 -4.34 0.43
CA LEU A 75 -5.23 -4.55 -0.77
C LEU A 75 -5.83 -3.84 -2.00
N GLU A 76 -7.15 -3.60 -2.00
CA GLU A 76 -7.90 -2.89 -3.04
C GLU A 76 -7.40 -1.47 -3.30
N PRO A 77 -7.08 -0.62 -2.30
CA PRO A 77 -6.65 0.74 -2.54
C PRO A 77 -5.40 0.83 -3.44
N ALA A 78 -5.60 1.38 -4.64
CA ALA A 78 -4.56 1.67 -5.60
C ALA A 78 -4.00 3.08 -5.38
N VAL A 79 -4.89 4.04 -5.18
CA VAL A 79 -4.59 5.45 -4.91
C VAL A 79 -5.46 5.92 -3.75
N PHE A 80 -4.84 6.55 -2.77
CA PHE A 80 -5.54 7.23 -1.68
C PHE A 80 -4.82 8.55 -1.36
N VAL A 81 -5.58 9.51 -0.87
CA VAL A 81 -5.08 10.82 -0.45
C VAL A 81 -5.24 10.92 1.05
N VAL A 82 -4.22 11.46 1.70
CA VAL A 82 -4.24 11.75 3.13
C VAL A 82 -4.25 13.26 3.30
N ALA A 83 -5.26 13.78 3.99
CA ALA A 83 -5.31 15.15 4.48
C ALA A 83 -5.13 15.13 6.00
N CYS A 84 -4.23 15.96 6.51
CA CYS A 84 -4.05 16.10 7.95
C CYS A 84 -3.52 17.50 8.27
N ARG A 85 -3.77 17.93 9.50
CA ARG A 85 -3.25 19.21 10.02
C ARG A 85 -2.08 18.95 10.96
N VAL A 86 -0.98 19.66 10.71
CA VAL A 86 0.16 19.73 11.64
C VAL A 86 -0.29 20.52 12.88
N PRO A 87 0.09 20.11 14.10
CA PRO A 87 -0.20 20.85 15.33
C PRO A 87 0.15 22.34 15.28
#